data_AF-A0A7K0CLD0-F1
#
_entry.id   AF-A0A7K0CLD0-F1
#
_cell.length_a   1.000
_cell.length_b   1.000
_cell.length_c   1.000
_cell.angle_alpha   90.00
_cell.angle_beta   90.00
_cell.angle_gamma   90.00
#
_symmetry.space_group_name_H-M   'P 1'
#
loop_
_entity.id
_entity.type
_entity.pdbx_description
1 polymer ?
#
loop_
_entity_poly.entity_id
_entity_poly.type
_entity_poly.pdbx_seq_one_letter_code
_entity_poly.pdbx_strand_id
1 'polypeptide(L)'
;MTEPTASRDEGTSHPTPHRLADRPPVDVATIRTTIRQATDHPTVPTPERLDDLTGRLRRHIGRLLGELDERSDCEHDQRVIVREAACLVRMEPPRGQNRRERWSHIGILAASCKGVLRCWEAQQSRGGDVR
;
A
#
# COMPACT_ATOMS: atom_id res chain seq x y z
N MET A 1 9.40 -44.89 -39.32
CA MET A 1 9.41 -44.28 -37.97
C MET A 1 9.87 -42.85 -38.14
N THR A 2 8.96 -41.89 -38.00
CA THR A 2 9.30 -40.47 -37.90
C THR A 2 8.25 -39.83 -36.99
N GLU A 3 8.72 -39.29 -35.87
CA GLU A 3 7.94 -38.64 -34.82
C GLU A 3 7.36 -37.29 -35.28
N PRO A 4 6.30 -36.80 -34.61
CA PRO A 4 5.62 -35.55 -34.97
C PRO A 4 6.39 -34.33 -34.45
N THR A 5 6.67 -33.37 -35.32
CA THR A 5 7.20 -32.07 -34.91
C THR A 5 6.08 -31.23 -34.32
N ALA A 6 6.22 -30.92 -33.03
CA ALA A 6 5.43 -29.95 -32.31
C ALA A 6 5.53 -28.55 -32.93
N SER A 7 4.40 -27.84 -32.98
CA SER A 7 4.38 -26.38 -32.94
C SER A 7 3.22 -25.98 -32.04
N ARG A 8 3.54 -25.89 -30.77
CA ARG A 8 2.78 -25.21 -29.72
C ARG A 8 3.69 -24.09 -29.23
N ASP A 9 3.09 -23.03 -28.72
CA ASP A 9 3.67 -21.75 -28.25
C ASP A 9 3.71 -20.68 -29.35
N GLU A 10 3.18 -19.46 -29.18
CA GLU A 10 2.59 -18.82 -28.00
C GLU A 10 1.49 -17.88 -28.51
N GLY A 11 0.26 -18.11 -28.05
CA GLY A 11 -0.72 -17.05 -28.03
C GLY A 11 -0.18 -15.98 -27.10
N THR A 12 0.39 -14.92 -27.66
CA THR A 12 0.77 -13.70 -26.95
C THR A 12 -0.51 -13.14 -26.34
N SER A 13 -0.85 -13.64 -25.17
CA SER A 13 -1.87 -13.06 -24.30
C SER A 13 -1.25 -11.77 -23.80
N HIS A 14 -1.33 -10.72 -24.61
CA HIS A 14 -1.22 -9.37 -24.11
C HIS A 14 -2.15 -9.30 -22.89
N PRO A 15 -1.65 -9.03 -21.67
CA PRO A 15 -2.55 -8.77 -20.58
C PRO A 15 -3.35 -7.54 -20.97
N THR A 16 -4.62 -7.77 -21.29
CA THR A 16 -5.60 -6.73 -21.55
C THR A 16 -5.50 -5.73 -20.39
N PRO A 17 -5.34 -4.42 -20.66
CA PRO A 17 -5.35 -3.43 -19.59
C PRO A 17 -6.72 -3.49 -18.93
N HIS A 18 -6.81 -4.19 -17.79
CA HIS A 18 -8.02 -4.24 -17.00
C HIS A 18 -8.38 -2.79 -16.65
N ARG A 19 -9.51 -2.34 -17.22
CA ARG A 19 -10.04 -0.98 -17.08
C ARG A 19 -10.04 -0.57 -15.61
N LEU A 20 -9.37 0.54 -15.34
CA LEU A 20 -9.27 1.26 -14.06
C LEU A 20 -10.62 1.73 -13.46
N ALA A 21 -11.76 1.42 -14.09
CA ALA A 21 -13.06 2.02 -13.79
C ALA A 21 -13.77 1.42 -12.56
N ASP A 22 -13.36 0.23 -12.09
CA ASP A 22 -14.10 -0.50 -11.04
C ASP A 22 -13.51 -0.39 -9.64
N ARG A 23 -12.36 0.27 -9.47
CA ARG A 23 -11.82 0.51 -8.12
C ARG A 23 -12.45 1.78 -7.55
N PRO A 24 -13.05 1.72 -6.35
CA PRO A 24 -13.53 2.93 -5.70
C PRO A 24 -12.37 3.94 -5.55
N PRO A 25 -12.64 5.24 -5.45
CA PRO A 25 -11.60 6.23 -5.19
C PRO A 25 -10.96 6.00 -3.82
N VAL A 26 -9.70 6.42 -3.66
CA VAL A 26 -8.99 6.41 -2.38
C VAL A 26 -9.77 7.26 -1.37
N ASP A 27 -10.26 6.65 -0.30
CA ASP A 27 -10.94 7.35 0.78
C ASP A 27 -9.91 7.91 1.78
N VAL A 28 -9.47 9.13 1.49
CA VAL A 28 -8.49 9.87 2.31
C VAL A 28 -8.99 10.09 3.74
N ALA A 29 -10.29 10.32 3.94
CA ALA A 29 -10.85 10.56 5.27
C ALA A 29 -10.76 9.31 6.15
N THR A 30 -11.05 8.14 5.58
CA THR A 30 -10.89 6.85 6.26
C THR A 30 -9.41 6.55 6.57
N ILE A 31 -8.50 6.85 5.65
CA ILE A 31 -7.06 6.65 5.88
C ILE A 31 -6.57 7.53 7.04
N ARG A 32 -6.85 8.83 7.00
CA ARG A 32 -6.48 9.78 8.07
C ARG A 32 -7.08 9.38 9.42
N THR A 33 -8.32 8.92 9.44
CA THR A 33 -8.97 8.42 10.66
C THR A 33 -8.26 7.18 11.21
N THR A 34 -7.85 6.25 10.33
CA THR A 34 -7.11 5.05 10.73
C THR A 34 -5.75 5.41 11.31
N ILE A 35 -5.02 6.34 10.68
CA ILE A 35 -3.74 6.86 11.17
C ILE A 35 -3.92 7.48 12.57
N ARG A 36 -4.93 8.34 12.75
CA ARG A 36 -5.23 8.95 14.05
C ARG A 36 -5.53 7.89 15.11
N GLN A 37 -6.37 6.89 14.79
CA GLN A 37 -6.64 5.77 15.69
C GLN A 37 -5.37 5.00 16.07
N ALA A 38 -4.38 4.92 15.18
CA ALA A 38 -3.10 4.26 15.45
C ALA A 38 -2.11 5.12 16.27
N THR A 39 -2.32 6.43 16.39
CA THR A 39 -1.40 7.34 17.09
C THR A 39 -1.96 7.98 18.36
N ASP A 40 -3.28 8.21 18.45
CA ASP A 40 -3.96 8.91 19.56
C ASP A 40 -4.50 7.94 20.64
N HIS A 41 -3.70 6.97 21.07
CA HIS A 41 -4.08 6.09 22.17
C HIS A 41 -3.20 6.31 23.42
N PRO A 42 -3.80 6.71 24.56
CA PRO A 42 -3.05 6.89 25.80
C PRO A 42 -2.57 5.56 26.40
N THR A 43 -3.16 4.44 25.98
CA THR A 43 -2.84 3.08 26.45
C THR A 43 -2.84 2.10 25.29
N VAL A 44 -2.06 1.02 25.40
CA VAL A 44 -1.96 -0.01 24.37
C VAL A 44 -3.33 -0.67 24.10
N PRO A 45 -3.85 -0.70 22.86
CA PRO A 45 -5.14 -1.31 22.52
C PRO A 45 -5.19 -2.84 22.72
N THR A 46 -6.39 -3.43 22.74
CA THR A 46 -6.57 -4.89 22.86
C THR A 46 -5.94 -5.64 21.67
N PRO A 47 -5.55 -6.92 21.81
CA PRO A 47 -4.96 -7.70 20.72
C PRO A 47 -5.77 -7.66 19.42
N GLU A 48 -7.10 -7.78 19.52
CA GLU A 48 -8.02 -7.75 18.37
C GLU A 48 -7.97 -6.38 17.68
N ARG A 49 -7.88 -5.31 18.47
CA ARG A 49 -7.77 -3.95 17.95
C ARG A 49 -6.42 -3.70 17.28
N LEU A 50 -5.33 -4.28 17.80
CA LEU A 50 -4.02 -4.23 17.18
C LEU A 50 -4.02 -4.93 15.82
N ASP A 51 -4.67 -6.10 15.71
CA ASP A 51 -4.82 -6.83 14.44
C ASP A 51 -5.67 -6.05 13.43
N ASP A 52 -6.80 -5.48 13.86
CA ASP A 52 -7.63 -4.62 13.00
C ASP A 52 -6.83 -3.43 12.46
N LEU A 53 -6.13 -2.69 13.32
CA LEU A 53 -5.35 -1.52 12.92
C LEU A 53 -4.19 -1.90 11.98
N THR A 54 -3.48 -2.99 12.27
CA THR A 54 -2.41 -3.50 11.42
C THR A 54 -2.93 -3.85 10.02
N GLY A 55 -4.03 -4.60 9.94
CA GLY A 55 -4.65 -4.99 8.67
C GLY A 55 -5.13 -3.77 7.87
N ARG A 56 -5.79 -2.81 8.52
CA ARG A 56 -6.27 -1.58 7.88
C ARG A 56 -5.13 -0.72 7.35
N LEU A 57 -4.09 -0.49 8.15
CA LEU A 57 -2.93 0.31 7.72
C LEU A 57 -2.20 -0.34 6.54
N ARG A 58 -1.96 -1.65 6.57
CA ARG A 58 -1.33 -2.37 5.44
C ARG A 58 -2.16 -2.28 4.17
N ARG A 59 -3.49 -2.43 4.29
CA ARG A 59 -4.41 -2.28 3.15
C ARG A 59 -4.37 -0.87 2.56
N HIS A 60 -4.37 0.16 3.42
CA HIS A 60 -4.28 1.55 3.00
C HIS A 60 -2.97 1.86 2.29
N ILE A 61 -1.84 1.41 2.85
CA ILE A 61 -0.52 1.56 2.21
C ILE A 61 -0.52 0.85 0.85
N GLY A 62 -0.94 -0.42 0.79
CA GLY A 62 -0.97 -1.18 -0.47
C GLY A 62 -1.81 -0.50 -1.55
N ARG A 63 -2.95 0.08 -1.17
CA ARG A 63 -3.80 0.84 -2.09
C ARG A 63 -3.14 2.12 -2.60
N LEU A 64 -2.58 2.93 -1.69
CA LEU A 64 -1.88 4.16 -2.08
C LEU A 64 -0.66 3.88 -2.97
N LEU A 65 0.09 2.81 -2.69
CA LEU A 65 1.22 2.39 -3.51
C LEU A 65 0.78 1.99 -4.92
N GLY A 66 -0.34 1.27 -5.06
CA GLY A 66 -0.88 0.92 -6.38
C GLY A 66 -1.23 2.15 -7.22
N GLU A 67 -1.86 3.16 -6.60
CA GLU A 67 -2.21 4.41 -7.27
C GLU A 67 -0.98 5.26 -7.66
N LEU A 68 0.08 5.21 -6.86
CA LEU A 68 1.34 5.92 -7.13
C LEU A 68 2.15 5.26 -8.25
N ASP A 69 2.21 3.93 -8.28
CA ASP A 69 2.94 3.15 -9.29
C ASP A 69 2.36 3.39 -10.70
N GLU A 70 1.02 3.42 -10.79
CA GLU A 70 0.28 3.73 -12.02
C GLU A 70 0.58 5.13 -12.59
N ARG A 71 1.14 6.04 -11.78
CA ARG A 71 1.38 7.43 -12.17
C ARG A 71 2.86 7.81 -12.37
N SER A 72 3.80 6.90 -12.08
CA SER A 72 5.27 6.90 -12.38
C SER A 72 6.15 8.16 -12.15
N ASP A 73 5.60 9.35 -11.88
CA ASP A 73 6.32 10.63 -11.77
C ASP A 73 6.59 11.06 -10.32
N CYS A 74 6.94 10.12 -9.45
CA CYS A 74 7.36 10.44 -8.09
C CYS A 74 8.76 11.07 -8.06
N GLU A 75 8.95 12.12 -7.26
CA GLU A 75 10.26 12.70 -6.96
C GLU A 75 11.16 11.71 -6.23
N HIS A 76 12.49 11.92 -6.25
CA HIS A 76 13.44 11.00 -5.63
C HIS A 76 13.12 10.69 -4.16
N ASP A 77 12.84 11.71 -3.35
CA ASP A 77 12.51 11.56 -1.93
C ASP A 77 11.20 10.79 -1.72
N GLN A 78 10.23 10.99 -2.63
CA GLN A 78 8.96 10.26 -2.59
C GLN A 78 9.16 8.77 -2.92
N ARG A 79 10.06 8.44 -3.85
CA ARG A 79 10.40 7.05 -4.19
C ARG A 79 11.00 6.30 -3.01
N VAL A 80 11.82 6.95 -2.18
CA VAL A 80 12.37 6.34 -0.97
C VAL A 80 11.24 5.96 0.00
N ILE A 81 10.34 6.90 0.29
CA ILE A 81 9.18 6.68 1.18
C ILE A 81 8.29 5.54 0.65
N VAL A 82 7.98 5.55 -0.65
CA VAL A 82 7.17 4.54 -1.32
C VAL A 82 7.82 3.16 -1.24
N ARG A 83 9.13 3.07 -1.51
CA ARG A 83 9.88 1.81 -1.43
C ARG A 83 9.92 1.25 -0.02
N GLU A 84 10.21 2.07 0.98
CA GLU A 84 10.25 1.65 2.39
C GLU A 84 8.87 1.15 2.85
N ALA A 85 7.81 1.89 2.51
CA ALA A 85 6.45 1.47 2.81
C ALA A 85 6.08 0.16 2.10
N ALA A 86 6.50 -0.05 0.85
CA ALA A 86 6.29 -1.30 0.13
C ALA A 86 6.99 -2.48 0.82
N CYS A 87 8.22 -2.29 1.30
CA CYS A 87 8.92 -3.30 2.10
C CYS A 87 8.16 -3.63 3.39
N LEU A 88 7.69 -2.62 4.12
CA LEU A 88 6.96 -2.80 5.37
C LEU A 88 5.66 -3.60 5.19
N VAL A 89 4.92 -3.39 4.09
CA VAL A 89 3.69 -4.15 3.81
C VAL A 89 3.99 -5.60 3.41
N ARG A 90 5.18 -5.91 2.90
CA ARG A 90 5.58 -7.27 2.52
C ARG A 90 6.16 -8.08 3.70
N MET A 91 6.69 -7.41 4.71
CA MET A 91 7.22 -8.10 5.89
C MET A 91 6.09 -8.70 6.74
N GLU A 92 6.25 -9.96 7.13
CA GLU A 92 5.43 -10.56 8.17
C GLU A 92 5.91 -10.04 9.54
N PRO A 93 4.98 -9.73 10.47
CA PRO A 93 5.39 -9.45 11.84
C PRO A 93 6.06 -10.70 12.44
N PRO A 94 7.23 -10.56 13.10
CA PRO A 94 7.87 -11.64 13.83
C PRO A 94 6.90 -12.42 14.73
N ARG A 95 7.00 -13.76 14.71
CA ARG A 95 6.21 -14.62 15.60
C ARG A 95 6.58 -14.35 17.06
N GLY A 96 5.58 -14.33 17.94
CA GLY A 96 5.80 -14.17 19.38
C GLY A 96 6.01 -12.73 19.87
N GLN A 97 5.74 -11.72 19.04
CA GLN A 97 5.78 -10.33 19.52
C GLN A 97 4.84 -10.09 20.68
N ASN A 98 5.36 -9.41 21.71
CA ASN A 98 4.53 -8.95 22.80
C ASN A 98 3.64 -7.78 22.36
N ARG A 99 2.61 -7.48 23.16
CA ARG A 99 1.61 -6.45 22.84
C ARG A 99 2.21 -5.05 22.61
N ARG A 100 3.32 -4.73 23.30
CA ARG A 100 4.01 -3.44 23.18
C ARG A 100 4.80 -3.32 21.89
N GLU A 101 5.46 -4.39 21.47
CA GLU A 101 6.16 -4.49 20.18
C GLU A 101 5.19 -4.36 19.02
N ARG A 102 4.05 -5.06 19.09
CA ARG A 102 2.97 -4.93 18.10
C ARG A 102 2.46 -3.50 18.02
N TRP A 103 2.32 -2.82 19.15
CA TRP A 103 1.92 -1.41 19.18
C TRP A 103 2.96 -0.48 18.57
N SER A 104 4.25 -0.70 18.86
CA SER A 104 5.35 0.02 18.20
C SER A 104 5.33 -0.18 16.68
N HIS A 105 5.12 -1.41 16.22
CA HIS A 105 4.99 -1.73 14.80
C HIS A 105 3.82 -0.99 14.13
N ILE A 106 2.66 -0.90 14.80
CA ILE A 106 1.53 -0.11 14.32
C ILE A 106 1.89 1.37 14.19
N GLY A 107 2.67 1.92 15.13
CA GLY A 107 3.19 3.29 15.04
C GLY A 107 4.04 3.52 13.79
N ILE A 108 4.92 2.57 13.45
CA ILE A 108 5.73 2.59 12.22
C ILE A 108 4.82 2.53 10.98
N LEU A 109 3.87 1.59 10.95
CA LEU A 109 2.91 1.48 9.84
C LEU A 109 2.09 2.75 9.65
N ALA A 110 1.67 3.40 10.74
CA ALA A 110 0.92 4.65 10.68
C ALA A 110 1.76 5.80 10.13
N ALA A 111 3.03 5.90 10.55
CA ALA A 111 3.98 6.88 10.03
C ALA A 111 4.25 6.67 8.52
N SER A 112 4.49 5.43 8.10
CA SER A 112 4.67 5.09 6.68
C SER A 112 3.41 5.37 5.87
N CYS A 113 2.23 4.99 6.37
CA CYS A 113 0.96 5.30 5.71
C CYS A 113 0.75 6.80 5.54
N LYS A 114 1.07 7.61 6.56
CA LYS A 114 1.04 9.07 6.48
C LYS A 114 2.02 9.62 5.43
N GLY A 115 3.23 9.06 5.36
CA GLY A 115 4.23 9.42 4.35
C GLY A 115 3.74 9.17 2.93
N VAL A 116 3.27 7.94 2.67
CA VAL A 116 2.74 7.57 1.33
C VAL A 116 1.51 8.39 0.98
N LEU A 117 0.61 8.67 1.93
CA LEU A 117 -0.55 9.54 1.69
C LEU A 117 -0.12 10.93 1.24
N ARG A 118 0.91 11.52 1.84
CA ARG A 118 1.44 12.83 1.42
C ARG A 118 2.04 12.79 0.02
N CYS A 119 2.77 11.73 -0.32
CA CYS A 119 3.29 11.56 -1.70
C CYS A 119 2.14 11.51 -2.71
N TRP A 120 1.09 10.74 -2.40
CA TRP A 120 -0.10 10.65 -3.23
C TRP A 120 -0.81 12.01 -3.37
N GLU A 121 -1.07 12.72 -2.26
CA GLU A 121 -1.68 14.06 -2.28
C GLU A 121 -0.85 15.08 -3.09
N ALA A 122 0.47 15.03 -2.98
CA ALA A 122 1.37 15.89 -3.75
C ALA A 122 1.28 15.59 -5.26
N GLN A 123 1.17 14.33 -5.65
CA GLN A 123 1.00 13.94 -7.05
C GLN A 123 -0.36 14.35 -7.61
N GLN A 124 -1.44 14.19 -6.82
CA GLN A 124 -2.78 14.66 -7.20
C GLN A 124 -2.82 16.17 -7.45
N SER A 125 -2.08 16.95 -6.65
CA SER A 125 -2.03 18.41 -6.78
C SER A 125 -1.32 18.86 -8.07
N ARG A 126 -0.36 18.06 -8.58
CA ARG A 126 0.37 18.36 -9.82
C ARG A 126 -0.41 18.01 -11.08
N GLY A 127 -1.21 16.93 -11.04
CA GLY A 127 -2.07 16.54 -12.17
C GLY A 127 -3.30 17.43 -12.38
N GLY A 128 -3.56 18.38 -11.47
CA GLY A 128 -4.66 19.34 -11.56
C GLY A 128 -4.33 20.62 -12.35
N ASP A 129 -3.08 20.82 -12.75
CA ASP A 129 -2.57 22.02 -13.44
C ASP A 129 -2.48 21.83 -14.96
N VAL A 130 -3.47 21.13 -15.53
CA VAL A 130 -3.69 21.04 -16.98
C VAL A 130 -5.15 21.41 -17.23
N ARG A 131 -5.40 22.71 -17.41
CA ARG A 131 -6.64 23.25 -17.95
C ARG A 131 -6.32 24.23 -19.05
#